data_AF-A0A6A6Y0G1-F1
#
_entry.id   AF-A0A6A6Y0G1-F1
#
_cell.length_a   1.000
_cell.length_b   1.000
_cell.length_c   1.000
_cell.angle_alpha   90.00
_cell.angle_beta   90.00
_cell.angle_gamma   90.00
#
_symmetry.space_group_name_H-M   'P 1'
#
loop_
_entity.id
_entity.type
_entity.pdbx_description
1 polymer ?
#
loop_
_entity_poly.entity_id
_entity_poly.type
_entity_poly.pdbx_seq_one_letter_code
_entity_poly.pdbx_strand_id
1 'polypeptide(L)'
;WPAWKFGHERNDLYTTLHDQYNTFPSAIQDHEAFYHDVLDVAANTMNADQFHAELQERRNTRLHELNQALDSTACELIGRPSLLPGDTDHWATALRIFRSKSLDALVQYFSMFLPPDER
;
A
#
# COMPACT_ATOMS: atom_id res chain seq x y z
N TRP A 1 -7.26 -13.32 21.06
CA TRP A 1 -6.70 -14.63 20.70
C TRP A 1 -5.93 -15.22 21.89
N PRO A 2 -5.88 -16.54 22.08
CA PRO A 2 -5.26 -17.16 23.25
C PRO A 2 -3.73 -17.27 23.10
N ALA A 3 -3.03 -16.13 23.12
CA ALA A 3 -1.60 -16.02 22.81
C ALA A 3 -0.69 -16.95 23.63
N TRP A 4 -0.96 -17.05 24.93
CA TRP A 4 -0.26 -17.92 25.87
C TRP A 4 -0.24 -19.40 25.45
N LYS A 5 -1.25 -19.87 24.71
CA LYS A 5 -1.33 -21.26 24.22
C LYS A 5 -0.24 -21.56 23.18
N PHE A 6 0.24 -20.53 22.48
CA PHE A 6 1.16 -20.64 21.36
C PHE A 6 2.54 -20.01 21.66
N GLY A 7 2.83 -19.71 22.93
CA GLY A 7 4.11 -19.13 23.34
C GLY A 7 4.30 -17.68 22.89
N HIS A 8 3.20 -16.97 22.61
CA HIS A 8 3.22 -15.58 22.16
C HIS A 8 2.68 -14.62 23.22
N GLU A 9 3.09 -13.36 23.09
CA GLU A 9 2.42 -12.24 23.75
C GLU A 9 1.21 -11.81 22.95
N ARG A 10 0.21 -11.18 23.60
CA ARG A 10 -0.99 -10.71 22.90
C ARG A 10 -0.67 -9.73 21.77
N ASN A 11 0.39 -8.93 21.94
CA ASN A 11 0.81 -7.92 20.97
C ASN A 11 1.40 -8.51 19.69
N ASP A 12 1.93 -9.75 19.75
CA ASP A 12 2.53 -10.43 18.60
C ASP A 12 1.55 -10.59 17.43
N LEU A 13 0.24 -10.53 17.69
CA LEU A 13 -0.79 -10.52 16.65
C LEU A 13 -0.63 -9.35 15.68
N TYR A 14 -0.23 -8.18 16.17
CA TYR A 14 -0.12 -6.94 15.40
C TYR A 14 1.30 -6.64 14.93
N THR A 15 2.29 -7.41 15.42
CA THR A 15 3.70 -7.28 15.05
C THR A 15 4.16 -8.55 14.35
N THR A 16 4.74 -9.51 15.06
CA THR A 16 5.39 -10.69 14.50
C THR A 16 4.48 -11.53 13.61
N LEU A 17 3.27 -11.84 14.08
CA LEU A 17 2.30 -12.62 13.30
C LEU A 17 1.75 -11.82 12.12
N HIS A 18 1.58 -10.50 12.29
CA HIS A 18 1.13 -9.62 11.22
C HIS A 18 2.17 -9.56 10.10
N ASP A 19 3.42 -9.25 10.45
CA ASP A 19 4.52 -9.14 9.49
C ASP A 19 4.76 -10.46 8.75
N GLN A 20 4.68 -11.58 9.47
CA GLN A 20 4.96 -12.90 8.91
C GLN A 20 3.81 -13.46 8.06
N TYR A 21 2.56 -13.27 8.47
CA TYR A 21 1.41 -13.97 7.87
C TYR A 21 0.36 -13.06 7.24
N ASN A 22 0.43 -11.74 7.46
CA ASN A 22 -0.57 -10.78 7.01
C ASN A 22 0.05 -9.60 6.24
N THR A 23 1.25 -9.79 5.69
CA THR A 23 1.84 -8.88 4.70
C THR A 23 1.93 -9.58 3.35
N PHE A 24 1.84 -8.80 2.27
CA PHE A 24 2.03 -9.30 0.92
C PHE A 24 2.95 -8.37 0.14
N PRO A 25 3.87 -8.90 -0.69
CA PRO A 25 4.68 -8.07 -1.57
C PRO A 25 3.84 -7.55 -2.73
N SER A 26 3.92 -6.24 -2.99
CA SER A 26 3.37 -5.59 -4.19
C SER A 26 4.45 -4.78 -4.88
N ALA A 27 4.34 -4.63 -6.20
CA ALA A 27 5.15 -3.66 -6.93
C ALA A 27 4.84 -2.24 -6.44
N ILE A 28 5.88 -1.40 -6.36
CA ILE A 28 5.78 0.00 -5.93
C ILE A 28 5.28 0.88 -7.09
N GLN A 29 5.75 0.58 -8.30
CA GLN A 29 5.46 1.30 -9.54
C GLN A 29 5.05 0.29 -10.61
N ASP A 30 4.38 0.77 -11.66
CA ASP A 30 4.27 0.02 -12.92
C ASP A 30 5.64 -0.15 -13.59
N HIS A 31 5.68 -1.03 -14.59
CA HIS A 31 6.93 -1.38 -15.28
C HIS A 31 7.57 -0.21 -16.04
N GLU A 32 6.78 0.70 -16.58
CA GLU A 32 7.27 1.84 -17.36
C GLU A 32 7.94 2.86 -16.44
N ALA A 33 7.27 3.23 -15.35
CA ALA A 33 7.84 4.11 -14.34
C ALA A 33 9.11 3.53 -13.71
N PHE A 34 9.12 2.22 -13.42
CA PHE A 34 10.32 1.55 -12.92
C PHE A 34 11.45 1.54 -13.96
N TYR A 35 11.14 1.29 -15.23
CA TYR A 35 12.12 1.34 -16.32
C TYR A 35 12.79 2.72 -16.43
N HIS A 36 12.01 3.80 -16.30
CA HIS A 36 12.56 5.15 -16.28
C HIS A 36 13.50 5.41 -15.11
N ASP A 37 13.12 4.99 -13.89
CA ASP A 37 14.00 5.11 -12.72
C ASP A 37 15.32 4.31 -12.92
N VAL A 38 15.24 3.12 -13.53
CA VAL A 38 16.43 2.32 -13.86
C VAL A 38 17.32 3.01 -14.89
N LEU A 39 16.75 3.58 -15.95
CA LEU A 39 17.51 4.32 -16.96
C LEU A 39 18.19 5.54 -16.37
N ASP A 40 17.48 6.30 -15.55
CA ASP A 40 18.02 7.49 -14.89
C ASP A 40 19.19 7.12 -13.98
N VAL A 41 19.05 6.07 -13.14
CA VAL A 41 20.15 5.63 -12.27
C VAL A 41 21.32 5.06 -13.07
N ALA A 42 21.06 4.27 -14.12
CA ALA A 42 22.11 3.73 -14.98
C ALA A 42 22.91 4.82 -15.68
N ALA A 43 22.26 5.92 -16.08
CA ALA A 43 22.93 7.05 -16.73
C ALA A 43 23.85 7.84 -15.78
N ASN A 44 23.59 7.79 -14.47
CA ASN A 44 24.31 8.58 -13.47
C ASN A 44 25.33 7.78 -12.64
N THR A 45 25.40 6.47 -12.81
CA THR A 45 26.29 5.58 -12.04
C THR A 45 27.45 5.04 -12.87
N MET A 46 28.60 4.82 -12.23
CA MET A 46 29.82 4.38 -12.94
C MET A 46 30.10 2.87 -12.82
N ASN A 47 29.44 2.19 -11.89
CA ASN A 47 29.63 0.77 -11.62
C ASN A 47 28.40 0.15 -10.95
N ALA A 48 28.38 -1.19 -10.88
CA ALA A 48 27.26 -1.96 -10.36
C ALA A 48 26.94 -1.64 -8.88
N ASP A 49 27.95 -1.42 -8.04
CA ASP A 49 27.73 -1.14 -6.61
C ASP A 49 27.01 0.20 -6.43
N GLN A 50 27.44 1.24 -7.16
CA GLN A 50 26.76 2.54 -7.18
C GLN A 50 25.33 2.42 -7.74
N PHE A 51 25.15 1.69 -8.84
CA PHE A 51 23.85 1.44 -9.45
C PHE A 51 22.86 0.81 -8.47
N HIS A 52 23.28 -0.23 -7.74
CA HIS A 52 22.44 -0.88 -6.74
C HIS A 52 22.16 0.00 -5.52
N ALA A 53 23.15 0.76 -5.05
CA ALA A 53 22.97 1.69 -3.94
C ALA A 53 21.96 2.79 -4.28
N GLU A 54 22.10 3.42 -5.46
CA GLU A 54 21.18 4.47 -5.92
C GLU A 54 19.78 3.94 -6.23
N LEU A 55 19.65 2.72 -6.79
CA LEU A 55 18.34 2.09 -6.97
C LEU A 55 17.65 1.81 -5.62
N GLN A 56 18.41 1.40 -4.61
CA GLN A 56 17.86 1.18 -3.27
C GLN A 56 17.38 2.50 -2.64
N GLU A 57 18.14 3.59 -2.82
CA GLU A 57 17.71 4.92 -2.41
C GLU A 57 16.45 5.37 -3.17
N ARG A 58 16.44 5.21 -4.50
CA ARG A 58 15.28 5.53 -5.35
C ARG A 58 14.03 4.76 -4.91
N ARG A 59 14.15 3.46 -4.60
CA ARG A 59 13.06 2.65 -4.04
C ARG A 59 12.49 3.27 -2.77
N ASN A 60 13.35 3.69 -1.85
CA ASN A 60 12.93 4.29 -0.58
C ASN A 60 12.23 5.64 -0.83
N THR A 61 12.76 6.46 -1.74
CA THR A 61 12.15 7.73 -2.15
C THR A 61 10.76 7.52 -2.75
N ARG A 62 10.60 6.57 -3.69
CA ARG A 62 9.30 6.25 -4.30
C ARG A 62 8.28 5.78 -3.28
N LEU A 63 8.69 4.92 -2.34
CA LEU A 63 7.81 4.51 -1.23
C LEU A 63 7.38 5.70 -0.37
N HIS A 64 8.28 6.63 -0.09
CA HIS A 64 7.96 7.83 0.69
C HIS A 64 6.98 8.75 -0.05
N GLU A 65 7.26 9.06 -1.31
CA GLU A 65 6.41 9.91 -2.17
C GLU A 65 4.99 9.35 -2.30
N LEU A 66 4.87 8.04 -2.57
CA LEU A 66 3.57 7.40 -2.73
C LEU A 66 2.78 7.37 -1.42
N ASN A 67 3.43 7.11 -0.29
CA ASN A 67 2.76 7.17 1.01
C ASN A 67 2.30 8.59 1.34
N GLN A 68 3.12 9.59 1.08
CA GLN A 68 2.76 10.99 1.29
C GLN A 68 1.58 11.42 0.39
N ALA A 69 1.61 11.03 -0.89
CA ALA A 69 0.51 11.29 -1.82
C ALA A 69 -0.78 10.59 -1.38
N LEU A 70 -0.68 9.36 -0.90
CA LEU A 70 -1.81 8.59 -0.40
C LEU A 70 -2.41 9.24 0.86
N ASP A 71 -1.58 9.63 1.83
CA ASP A 71 -2.04 10.25 3.07
C ASP A 71 -2.67 11.63 2.81
N SER A 72 -2.08 12.43 1.90
CA SER A 72 -2.66 13.71 1.45
C SER A 72 -4.02 13.51 0.78
N THR A 73 -4.11 12.54 -0.12
CA THR A 73 -5.36 12.17 -0.80
C THR A 73 -6.42 11.68 0.19
N ALA A 74 -6.02 10.88 1.18
CA ALA A 74 -6.91 10.41 2.24
C ALA A 74 -7.52 11.57 3.04
N CYS A 75 -6.71 12.57 3.41
CA CYS A 75 -7.18 13.76 4.12
C CYS A 75 -8.26 14.52 3.32
N GLU A 76 -8.04 14.74 2.02
CA GLU A 76 -9.01 15.41 1.16
C GLU A 76 -10.33 14.63 1.04
N LEU A 77 -10.27 13.31 0.85
CA LEU A 77 -11.47 12.47 0.71
C LEU A 77 -12.23 12.29 2.03
N ILE A 78 -11.53 12.27 3.16
CA ILE A 78 -12.15 12.29 4.50
C ILE A 78 -12.90 13.61 4.71
N GLY A 79 -12.27 14.74 4.37
CA GLY A 79 -12.85 16.07 4.54
C GLY A 79 -13.98 16.38 3.56
N ARG A 80 -14.03 15.69 2.42
CA ARG A 80 -14.99 15.93 1.33
C ARG A 80 -15.58 14.62 0.79
N PRO A 81 -16.49 13.96 1.53
CA PRO A 81 -17.08 12.69 1.13
C PRO A 81 -17.73 12.69 -0.26
N SER A 82 -18.25 13.85 -0.70
CA SER A 82 -18.87 14.02 -2.01
C SER A 82 -17.93 13.85 -3.21
N LEU A 83 -16.62 13.78 -3.00
CA LEU A 83 -15.64 13.48 -4.05
C LEU A 83 -15.62 12.01 -4.43
N LEU A 84 -16.11 11.11 -3.55
CA LEU A 84 -16.22 9.70 -3.87
C LEU A 84 -17.58 9.41 -4.51
N PRO A 85 -17.62 8.76 -5.68
CA PRO A 85 -18.86 8.29 -6.24
C PRO A 85 -19.41 7.15 -5.38
N GLY A 86 -20.72 7.18 -5.11
CA GLY A 86 -21.41 6.13 -4.37
C GLY A 86 -22.20 6.66 -3.17
N ASP A 87 -22.72 5.73 -2.38
CA ASP A 87 -23.42 6.00 -1.13
C ASP A 87 -22.46 6.07 0.07
N THR A 88 -23.02 6.22 1.26
CA THR A 88 -22.25 6.28 2.52
C THR A 88 -21.40 5.03 2.77
N ASP A 89 -21.82 3.86 2.25
CA ASP A 89 -21.09 2.60 2.43
C ASP A 89 -19.82 2.56 1.56
N HIS A 90 -19.86 3.15 0.36
CA HIS A 90 -18.66 3.31 -0.49
C HIS A 90 -17.62 4.19 0.20
N TRP A 91 -18.07 5.30 0.80
CA TRP A 91 -17.19 6.18 1.56
C TRP A 91 -16.57 5.48 2.76
N ALA A 92 -17.37 4.77 3.57
CA ALA A 92 -16.87 4.02 4.72
C ALA A 92 -15.85 2.93 4.34
N THR A 93 -16.07 2.26 3.21
CA THR A 93 -15.15 1.23 2.68
C THR A 93 -13.87 1.87 2.13
N ALA A 94 -13.96 3.01 1.44
CA ALA A 94 -12.79 3.77 0.99
C ALA A 94 -11.90 4.21 2.17
N LEU A 95 -12.49 4.65 3.30
CA LEU A 95 -11.73 4.98 4.51
C LEU A 95 -10.94 3.79 5.05
N ARG A 96 -11.48 2.57 4.91
CA ARG A 96 -10.79 1.36 5.36
C ARG A 96 -9.56 1.05 4.52
N ILE A 97 -9.54 1.40 3.23
CA ILE A 97 -8.32 1.32 2.40
C ILE A 97 -7.22 2.19 3.01
N PHE A 98 -7.51 3.46 3.27
CA PHE A 98 -6.49 4.39 3.77
C PHE A 98 -5.98 4.02 5.17
N ARG A 99 -6.86 3.50 6.03
CA ARG A 99 -6.51 3.11 7.41
C ARG A 99 -5.74 1.80 7.49
N SER A 100 -6.18 0.78 6.73
CA SER A 100 -5.59 -0.56 6.84
C SER A 100 -4.48 -0.82 5.83
N LYS A 101 -4.48 -0.09 4.70
CA LYS A 101 -3.61 -0.30 3.53
C LYS A 101 -3.50 -1.79 3.14
N SER A 102 -4.59 -2.53 3.35
CA SER A 102 -4.64 -3.99 3.17
C SER A 102 -5.20 -4.37 1.80
N LEU A 103 -4.71 -5.49 1.26
CA LEU A 103 -5.26 -6.05 0.01
C LEU A 103 -6.75 -6.36 0.13
N ASP A 104 -7.18 -6.86 1.28
CA ASP A 104 -8.58 -7.15 1.58
C ASP A 104 -9.47 -5.90 1.47
N ALA A 105 -9.05 -4.78 2.05
CA ALA A 105 -9.80 -3.52 1.92
C ALA A 105 -9.83 -2.99 0.47
N LEU A 106 -8.74 -3.17 -0.29
CA LEU A 106 -8.70 -2.82 -1.71
C LEU A 106 -9.68 -3.66 -2.54
N VAL A 107 -9.66 -4.99 -2.35
CA VAL A 107 -10.58 -5.91 -3.05
C VAL A 107 -12.02 -5.58 -2.71
N GLN A 108 -12.34 -5.37 -1.42
CA GLN A 108 -13.69 -5.04 -1.00
C GLN A 108 -14.19 -3.73 -1.60
N TYR A 109 -13.33 -2.71 -1.71
CA TYR A 109 -13.72 -1.45 -2.34
C TYR A 109 -14.04 -1.63 -3.82
N PHE A 110 -13.20 -2.35 -4.55
CA PHE A 110 -13.44 -2.57 -5.98
C PHE A 110 -14.64 -3.49 -6.26
N SER A 111 -14.95 -4.44 -5.37
CA SER A 111 -16.14 -5.29 -5.53
C SER A 111 -17.44 -4.50 -5.40
N MET A 112 -17.44 -3.32 -4.77
CA MET A 112 -18.64 -2.48 -4.69
C MET A 112 -19.15 -2.01 -6.06
N PHE A 113 -18.27 -1.93 -7.06
CA PHE A 113 -18.63 -1.58 -8.43
C PHE A 113 -19.23 -2.74 -9.23
N LEU A 114 -19.18 -3.97 -8.70
CA LEU A 114 -19.80 -5.13 -9.32
C LEU A 114 -21.30 -5.21 -8.97
N PRO A 115 -22.15 -5.73 -9.88
CA PRO A 115 -23.54 -6.05 -9.59
C PRO A 115 -23.67 -6.96 -8.35
N PRO A 116 -24.76 -6.89 -7.56
CA PRO A 116 -24.93 -7.70 -6.36
C PRO A 116 -24.77 -9.22 -6.57
N ASP A 117 -25.13 -9.71 -7.75
CA ASP A 117 -25.07 -11.13 -8.11
C ASP A 117 -23.65 -11.59 -8.53
N GLU A 118 -22.73 -10.64 -8.70
CA GLU A 118 -21.33 -10.84 -9.10
C GLU A 118 -20.32 -10.37 -8.03
N ARG A 119 -20.83 -9.97 -6.85
CA ARG A 119 -20.03 -9.54 -5.70
C ARG A 119 -19.44 -10.71 -4.90
#